data_AF-A0A1Z9BVD3-F1
#
_entry.id   AF-A0A1Z9BVD3-F1
#
_cell.length_a   1.000
_cell.length_b   1.000
_cell.length_c   1.000
_cell.angle_alpha   90.00
_cell.angle_beta   90.00
_cell.angle_gamma   90.00
#
_symmetry.space_group_name_H-M   'P 1'
#
loop_
_entity.id
_entity.type
_entity.pdbx_description
1 polymer ?
#
loop_
_entity_poly.entity_id
_entity_poly.type
_entity_poly.pdbx_seq_one_letter_code
_entity_poly.pdbx_strand_id
1 'polypeptide(L)'
;MADLNFDCPHCGQNLTTDETLSGEQIDCPACSKPFEIPKPGEQNVSVIETPPAPPKEEPKEEAKKYTVPVREGKPEVLVKNKEAEEETATGDGRICVKTIKRGECIELGHDKFDQVLNEFLAILNRDQIISIQSVNYAHFDPSTQKYLDDYGAMIVYER
;
A
#
# COMPACT_ATOMS: atom_id res chain seq x y z
N MET A 1 3.60 25.27 14.82
CA MET A 1 4.73 24.35 15.11
C MET A 1 5.41 24.19 13.78
N ALA A 2 6.70 24.53 13.69
CA ALA A 2 7.45 24.49 12.44
C ALA A 2 8.13 23.12 12.33
N ASP A 3 7.92 22.46 11.21
CA ASP A 3 8.56 21.20 10.87
C ASP A 3 9.89 21.49 10.13
N LEU A 4 10.99 20.88 10.58
CA LEU A 4 12.27 20.90 9.89
C LEU A 4 12.41 19.64 9.04
N ASN A 5 12.69 19.84 7.76
CA ASN A 5 13.01 18.76 6.82
C ASN A 5 14.51 18.80 6.50
N PHE A 6 15.23 17.71 6.77
CA PHE A 6 16.66 17.58 6.48
C PHE A 6 17.01 16.15 6.07
N ASP A 7 18.14 16.00 5.40
CA ASP A 7 18.66 14.70 4.97
C ASP A 7 19.69 14.16 5.96
N CYS A 8 19.57 12.88 6.34
CA CYS A 8 20.53 12.24 7.23
C CYS A 8 21.93 12.17 6.57
N PRO A 9 23.01 12.62 7.23
CA PRO A 9 24.36 12.64 6.65
C PRO A 9 24.97 11.25 6.41
N HIS A 10 24.37 10.19 6.97
CA HIS A 10 24.90 8.83 6.87
C HIS A 10 24.22 7.97 5.80
N CYS A 11 22.95 8.23 5.50
CA CYS A 11 22.18 7.45 4.53
C CYS A 11 21.46 8.28 3.46
N GLY A 12 21.44 9.61 3.60
CA GLY A 12 20.73 10.51 2.69
C GLY A 12 19.21 10.42 2.78
N GLN A 13 18.67 9.81 3.84
CA GLN A 13 17.22 9.70 4.04
C GLN A 13 16.65 11.05 4.47
N ASN A 14 15.59 11.51 3.78
CA ASN A 14 14.85 12.71 4.17
C ASN A 14 14.05 12.42 5.44
N LEU A 15 14.22 13.26 6.47
CA LEU A 15 13.54 13.17 7.75
C LEU A 15 12.89 14.49 8.10
N THR A 16 11.66 14.41 8.58
CA THR A 16 10.89 15.56 9.06
C THR A 16 10.74 15.46 10.57
N THR A 17 11.18 16.48 11.30
CA THR A 17 11.06 16.54 12.76
C THR A 17 10.72 17.96 13.22
N ASP A 18 10.15 18.10 14.40
CA ASP A 18 9.83 19.41 14.96
C ASP A 18 11.09 20.23 15.23
N GLU A 19 11.04 21.54 14.97
CA GLU A 19 12.14 22.48 15.26
C GLU A 19 12.60 22.44 16.73
N THR A 20 11.73 22.04 17.65
CA THR A 20 12.04 21.90 19.08
C THR A 20 13.09 20.84 19.39
N LEU A 21 13.32 19.89 18.48
CA LEU A 21 14.34 18.83 18.60
C LEU A 21 15.70 19.23 17.99
N SER A 22 15.84 20.47 17.50
CA SER A 22 17.09 20.97 16.92
C SER A 22 18.25 20.93 17.92
N GLY A 23 19.35 20.27 17.56
CA GLY A 23 20.54 20.09 18.40
C GLY A 23 20.47 18.90 19.37
N GLU A 24 19.44 18.06 19.30
CA GLU A 24 19.37 16.82 20.06
C GLU A 24 19.97 15.63 19.27
N GLN A 25 20.55 14.66 19.98
CA GLN A 25 21.05 13.42 19.38
C GLN A 25 19.90 12.45 19.19
N ILE A 26 19.60 12.13 17.93
CA ILE A 26 18.57 11.16 17.58
C ILE A 26 19.16 10.02 16.75
N ASP A 27 18.57 8.83 16.89
CA ASP A 27 18.93 7.69 16.07
C ASP A 27 18.14 7.70 14.75
N CYS A 28 18.84 7.58 13.63
CA CYS A 28 18.20 7.49 12.33
C CYS A 28 17.41 6.17 12.20
N PRO A 29 16.10 6.18 11.88
CA PRO A 29 15.33 4.94 11.73
C PRO A 29 15.76 4.09 10.53
N ALA A 30 16.44 4.70 9.54
CA ALA A 30 16.88 4.02 8.33
C ALA A 30 18.28 3.40 8.44
N CYS A 31 19.18 3.97 9.26
CA CYS A 31 20.56 3.49 9.38
C CYS A 31 21.02 3.20 10.81
N SER A 32 20.17 3.45 11.80
CA SER A 32 20.38 3.22 13.24
C SER A 32 21.65 3.86 13.80
N LYS A 33 22.16 4.90 13.13
CA LYS A 33 23.30 5.67 13.60
C LYS A 33 22.80 6.92 14.33
N PRO A 34 23.37 7.24 15.50
CA PRO A 34 23.08 8.49 16.20
C PRO A 34 23.64 9.66 15.38
N PHE A 35 22.84 10.69 15.18
CA PHE A 35 23.26 11.93 14.55
C PHE A 35 22.60 13.13 15.26
N GLU A 36 23.25 14.28 15.20
CA GLU A 36 22.73 15.52 15.77
C GLU A 36 21.89 16.25 14.73
N ILE A 37 20.68 16.69 15.12
CA ILE A 37 19.82 17.49 14.25
C ILE A 37 20.47 18.86 14.05
N PRO A 38 20.83 19.26 12.81
CA PRO A 38 21.46 20.55 12.56
C PRO A 38 20.49 21.68 12.90
N LYS A 39 20.99 22.72 13.59
CA LYS A 39 20.20 23.91 13.91
C LYS A 39 19.79 24.64 12.62
N PRO A 40 18.62 25.32 12.59
CA PRO A 40 18.27 26.19 11.48
C PRO A 40 19.33 27.30 11.34
N GLY A 41 20.17 27.24 10.32
CA GLY A 41 21.16 28.28 10.02
C GLY A 41 22.55 27.85 9.58
N GLU A 42 22.92 26.56 9.65
CA GLU A 42 24.20 26.07 9.10
C GLU A 42 23.94 25.11 7.92
N GLN A 43 24.05 25.68 6.71
CA GLN A 43 24.12 25.09 5.36
C GLN A 43 23.32 23.78 5.10
N ASN A 44 22.25 23.92 4.29
CA ASN A 44 21.30 22.90 3.78
C ASN A 44 20.12 22.52 4.68
N VAL A 45 19.41 23.52 5.22
CA VAL A 45 18.06 23.33 5.78
C VAL A 45 17.13 24.37 5.17
N SER A 46 16.02 23.92 4.57
CA SER A 46 14.93 24.80 4.12
C SER A 46 13.81 24.75 5.15
N VAL A 47 13.60 25.85 5.85
CA VAL A 47 12.45 26.07 6.72
C VAL A 47 11.20 26.17 5.85
N ILE A 48 10.22 25.29 6.07
CA ILE A 48 8.88 25.44 5.49
C ILE A 48 8.02 26.05 6.58
N GLU A 49 7.82 27.37 6.52
CA GLU A 49 6.86 28.03 7.39
C GLU A 49 5.44 27.65 6.95
N THR A 50 4.68 27.04 7.85
CA THR A 50 3.22 26.90 7.74
C THR A 50 2.58 28.10 8.44
N PRO A 51 1.96 29.07 7.72
CA PRO A 51 1.20 30.13 8.36
C PRO A 51 -0.17 29.59 8.83
N PRO A 52 -0.68 30.04 9.99
CA PRO A 52 -2.03 29.72 10.43
C PRO A 52 -3.06 30.44 9.55
N ALA A 53 -4.19 29.78 9.28
CA ALA A 53 -5.28 30.31 8.48
C ALA A 53 -5.84 31.64 9.03
N PRO A 54 -6.13 32.63 8.15
CA PRO A 54 -7.14 33.64 8.40
C PRO A 54 -8.38 33.48 7.49
N PRO A 55 -9.58 33.89 7.95
CA PRO A 55 -10.83 33.79 7.19
C PRO A 55 -11.11 35.01 6.29
N LYS A 56 -11.79 34.73 5.17
CA LYS A 56 -12.54 35.62 4.24
C LYS A 56 -11.77 36.69 3.46
N GLU A 57 -11.69 36.51 2.14
CA GLU A 57 -12.38 37.33 1.11
C GLU A 57 -12.12 36.77 -0.31
N GLU A 58 -13.16 36.78 -1.16
CA GLU A 58 -13.15 36.46 -2.60
C GLU A 58 -12.31 37.51 -3.37
N PRO A 59 -11.65 37.19 -4.52
CA PRO A 59 -12.36 37.25 -5.81
C PRO A 59 -11.81 36.38 -6.98
N LYS A 60 -12.74 36.03 -7.88
CA LYS A 60 -12.63 35.87 -9.36
C LYS A 60 -11.49 35.05 -9.99
N GLU A 61 -11.91 33.91 -10.53
CA GLU A 61 -11.96 33.62 -11.98
C GLU A 61 -10.66 33.79 -12.79
N GLU A 62 -9.99 32.67 -13.08
CA GLU A 62 -9.35 32.45 -14.38
C GLU A 62 -9.44 30.96 -14.77
N ALA A 63 -10.42 30.65 -15.62
CA ALA A 63 -10.64 29.34 -16.21
C ALA A 63 -9.54 29.02 -17.24
N LYS A 64 -8.55 28.21 -16.86
CA LYS A 64 -7.73 27.49 -17.84
C LYS A 64 -8.59 26.41 -18.50
N LYS A 65 -9.11 26.75 -19.67
CA LYS A 65 -9.73 25.81 -20.62
C LYS A 65 -8.70 24.75 -21.02
N TYR A 66 -8.77 23.58 -20.41
CA TYR A 66 -8.18 22.38 -20.98
C TYR A 66 -9.21 21.77 -21.94
N THR A 67 -8.98 21.98 -23.23
CA THR A 67 -9.68 21.27 -24.30
C THR A 67 -9.23 19.81 -24.28
N VAL A 68 -10.15 18.91 -23.93
CA VAL A 68 -9.98 17.47 -24.16
C VAL A 68 -10.51 17.17 -25.57
N PRO A 69 -9.69 16.69 -26.51
CA PRO A 69 -10.21 16.21 -27.78
C PRO A 69 -11.12 15.00 -27.55
N VAL A 70 -12.41 15.16 -27.81
CA VAL A 70 -13.35 14.04 -27.87
C VAL A 70 -12.98 13.21 -29.10
N ARG A 71 -12.40 12.03 -28.87
CA ARG A 71 -12.31 11.00 -29.90
C ARG A 71 -13.58 10.18 -29.84
N GLU A 72 -14.42 10.29 -30.86
CA GLU A 72 -15.52 9.35 -31.12
C GLU A 72 -14.92 8.02 -31.57
N GLY A 73 -14.51 7.20 -30.61
CA GLY A 73 -14.04 5.85 -30.82
C GLY A 73 -14.50 4.99 -29.67
N LYS A 74 -15.30 3.96 -29.98
CA LYS A 74 -15.75 2.92 -29.05
C LYS A 74 -14.57 2.48 -28.16
N PRO A 75 -14.69 2.45 -26.82
CA PRO A 75 -13.64 1.85 -26.01
C PRO A 75 -13.63 0.36 -26.33
N GLU A 76 -12.64 -0.10 -27.10
CA GLU A 76 -12.27 -1.50 -27.13
C GLU A 76 -11.64 -1.84 -25.79
N VAL A 77 -12.35 -2.68 -25.04
CA VAL A 77 -11.88 -3.31 -23.80
C VAL A 77 -10.70 -4.21 -24.19
N LEU A 78 -9.50 -3.68 -24.07
CA LEU A 78 -8.23 -4.37 -24.33
C LEU A 78 -7.54 -4.83 -23.03
N VAL A 79 -8.33 -5.14 -22.02
CA VAL A 79 -7.91 -6.06 -20.96
C VAL A 79 -8.69 -7.33 -21.18
N LYS A 80 -8.05 -8.27 -21.88
CA LYS A 80 -8.33 -9.69 -21.65
C LYS A 80 -8.06 -9.89 -20.15
N ASN A 81 -9.12 -9.82 -19.35
CA ASN A 81 -9.17 -10.60 -18.13
C ASN A 81 -8.84 -12.01 -18.60
N LYS A 82 -7.61 -12.46 -18.32
CA LYS A 82 -7.38 -13.90 -18.29
C LYS A 82 -8.38 -14.37 -17.26
N GLU A 83 -9.45 -14.97 -17.76
CA GLU A 83 -10.33 -15.81 -16.98
C GLU A 83 -9.39 -16.62 -16.09
N ALA A 84 -9.57 -16.46 -14.77
CA ALA A 84 -8.95 -17.37 -13.84
C ALA A 84 -9.41 -18.74 -14.30
N GLU A 85 -8.54 -19.45 -15.00
CA GLU A 85 -8.80 -20.83 -15.39
C GLU A 85 -9.24 -21.50 -14.09
N GLU A 86 -10.46 -22.01 -14.07
CA GLU A 86 -10.85 -22.99 -13.06
C GLU A 86 -9.81 -24.08 -13.17
N GLU A 87 -8.86 -24.07 -12.23
CA GLU A 87 -7.73 -24.97 -12.23
C GLU A 87 -8.25 -26.35 -11.86
N THR A 88 -8.75 -27.07 -12.87
CA THR A 88 -8.99 -28.50 -12.74
C THR A 88 -7.62 -29.14 -12.52
N ALA A 89 -7.45 -29.81 -11.39
CA ALA A 89 -6.20 -30.45 -10.95
C ALA A 89 -5.86 -31.70 -11.78
N THR A 90 -5.69 -31.52 -13.10
CA THR A 90 -5.29 -32.56 -14.04
C THR A 90 -3.84 -32.28 -14.43
N GLY A 91 -2.93 -33.00 -13.75
CA GLY A 91 -1.60 -32.48 -13.50
C GLY A 91 -0.56 -32.55 -14.61
N ASP A 92 0.03 -31.39 -14.88
CA ASP A 92 1.25 -31.19 -15.65
C ASP A 92 2.52 -31.17 -14.78
N GLY A 93 2.40 -31.41 -13.47
CA GLY A 93 3.52 -31.52 -12.51
C GLY A 93 4.16 -30.17 -12.17
N ARG A 94 3.45 -29.07 -12.44
CA ARG A 94 3.94 -27.71 -12.19
C ARG A 94 3.60 -27.26 -10.78
N ILE A 95 4.52 -26.55 -10.16
CA ILE A 95 4.30 -25.91 -8.86
C ILE A 95 3.48 -24.63 -9.09
N CYS A 96 2.34 -24.53 -8.41
CA CYS A 96 1.41 -23.42 -8.42
C CYS A 96 1.25 -22.82 -7.01
N VAL A 97 0.83 -21.56 -6.97
CA VAL A 97 0.58 -20.83 -5.73
C VAL A 97 -0.78 -20.16 -5.81
N LYS A 98 -1.66 -20.48 -4.85
CA LYS A 98 -2.95 -19.82 -4.67
C LYS A 98 -2.92 -19.04 -3.36
N THR A 99 -3.21 -17.75 -3.42
CA THR A 99 -3.46 -16.94 -2.22
C THR A 99 -4.95 -16.67 -2.12
N ILE A 100 -5.54 -16.98 -0.97
CA ILE A 100 -6.92 -16.68 -0.63
C ILE A 100 -6.88 -15.67 0.50
N LYS A 101 -7.43 -14.47 0.28
CA LYS A 101 -7.50 -13.42 1.30
C LYS A 101 -8.87 -13.44 1.95
N ARG A 102 -8.92 -13.31 3.28
CA ARG A 102 -10.19 -13.25 4.01
C ARG A 102 -11.10 -12.13 3.52
N GLY A 103 -10.57 -10.92 3.31
CA GLY A 103 -11.34 -9.80 2.79
C GLY A 103 -12.03 -10.07 1.45
N GLU A 104 -11.50 -10.96 0.60
CA GLU A 104 -12.11 -11.36 -0.68
C GLU A 104 -13.23 -12.41 -0.49
N CYS A 105 -13.33 -13.03 0.69
CA CYS A 105 -14.33 -14.04 1.04
C CYS A 105 -15.49 -13.51 1.90
N ILE A 106 -15.54 -12.21 2.16
CA ILE A 106 -16.64 -11.59 2.93
C ILE A 106 -17.81 -11.30 1.97
N GLU A 107 -18.87 -12.07 2.10
CA GLU A 107 -20.08 -11.94 1.29
C GLU A 107 -21.28 -11.53 2.16
N LEU A 108 -21.90 -10.39 1.85
CA LEU A 108 -23.06 -9.87 2.61
C LEU A 108 -22.79 -9.75 4.12
N GLY A 109 -21.54 -9.46 4.50
CA GLY A 109 -21.11 -9.37 5.90
C GLY A 109 -20.84 -10.71 6.59
N HIS A 110 -20.99 -11.83 5.88
CA HIS A 110 -20.62 -13.15 6.36
C HIS A 110 -19.22 -13.53 5.89
N ASP A 111 -18.38 -13.94 6.83
CA ASP A 111 -17.06 -14.45 6.55
C ASP A 111 -17.17 -15.90 6.06
N LYS A 112 -16.84 -16.12 4.78
CA LYS A 112 -16.83 -17.45 4.15
C LYS A 112 -15.42 -17.95 3.88
N PHE A 113 -14.41 -17.38 4.53
CA PHE A 113 -13.01 -17.72 4.27
C PHE A 113 -12.73 -19.23 4.37
N ASP A 114 -13.18 -19.86 5.46
CA ASP A 114 -12.99 -21.30 5.65
C ASP A 114 -13.72 -22.14 4.59
N GLN A 115 -14.89 -21.68 4.13
CA GLN A 115 -15.64 -22.36 3.08
C GLN A 115 -14.87 -22.34 1.77
N VAL A 116 -14.43 -21.16 1.32
CA VAL A 116 -13.67 -20.99 0.07
C VAL A 116 -12.34 -21.75 0.13
N LEU A 117 -11.67 -21.72 1.29
CA LEU A 117 -10.43 -22.46 1.49
C LEU A 117 -10.66 -23.98 1.39
N ASN A 118 -11.70 -24.50 2.04
CA ASN A 118 -12.03 -25.92 1.98
C ASN A 118 -12.48 -26.36 0.58
N GLU A 119 -13.25 -25.54 -0.14
CA GLU A 119 -13.63 -25.80 -1.53
C GLU A 119 -12.39 -25.92 -2.42
N PHE A 120 -11.41 -25.03 -2.25
CA PHE A 120 -10.15 -25.11 -2.98
C PHE A 120 -9.33 -26.37 -2.61
N LEU A 121 -9.20 -26.66 -1.32
CA LEU A 121 -8.48 -27.85 -0.85
C LEU A 121 -9.15 -29.16 -1.29
N ALA A 122 -10.47 -29.17 -1.49
CA ALA A 122 -11.21 -30.34 -1.97
C ALA A 122 -10.91 -30.69 -3.43
N ILE A 123 -10.39 -29.75 -4.22
CA ILE A 123 -9.96 -29.98 -5.62
C ILE A 123 -8.60 -30.70 -5.65
N LEU A 124 -7.78 -30.52 -4.62
CA LEU A 124 -6.42 -31.05 -4.54
C LEU A 124 -6.39 -32.42 -3.84
N ASN A 125 -5.50 -33.28 -4.31
CA ASN A 125 -5.12 -34.47 -3.56
C ASN A 125 -4.15 -34.10 -2.44
N ARG A 126 -4.11 -34.93 -1.39
CA ARG A 126 -3.22 -34.69 -0.23
C ARG A 126 -1.75 -34.59 -0.61
N ASP A 127 -1.31 -35.38 -1.58
CA ASP A 127 0.09 -35.41 -2.04
C ASP A 127 0.45 -34.23 -2.95
N GLN A 128 -0.55 -33.55 -3.53
CA GLN A 128 -0.34 -32.35 -4.34
C GLN A 128 -0.07 -31.11 -3.46
N ILE A 129 -0.45 -31.12 -2.19
CA ILE A 129 -0.27 -29.97 -1.30
C ILE A 129 1.17 -29.95 -0.77
N ILE A 130 1.95 -28.94 -1.19
CA ILE A 130 3.34 -28.77 -0.79
C ILE A 130 3.43 -27.98 0.52
N SER A 131 2.68 -26.88 0.64
CA SER A 131 2.69 -26.03 1.83
C SER A 131 1.42 -25.19 1.95
N ILE A 132 0.98 -24.94 3.19
CA ILE A 132 -0.08 -23.98 3.51
C ILE A 132 0.49 -23.03 4.57
N GLN A 133 0.51 -21.74 4.26
CA GLN A 133 1.03 -20.69 5.15
C GLN A 133 -0.03 -19.63 5.39
N SER A 134 -0.16 -19.15 6.62
CA SER A 134 -0.94 -17.95 6.90
C SER A 134 -0.17 -16.72 6.44
N VAL A 135 -0.89 -15.75 5.89
CA VAL A 135 -0.34 -14.47 5.45
C VAL A 135 -1.11 -13.38 6.16
N ASN A 136 -0.42 -12.51 6.88
CA ASN A 136 -1.00 -11.32 7.48
C ASN A 136 -0.66 -10.12 6.61
N TYR A 137 -1.63 -9.24 6.38
CA TYR A 137 -1.44 -8.05 5.57
C TYR A 137 -2.37 -6.94 6.06
N ALA A 138 -2.09 -5.69 5.68
CA ALA A 138 -2.98 -4.57 5.93
C ALA A 138 -3.56 -4.07 4.61
N HIS A 139 -4.84 -3.71 4.61
CA HIS A 139 -5.50 -3.09 3.46
C HIS A 139 -6.08 -1.74 3.85
N PHE A 140 -6.06 -0.79 2.91
CA PHE A 140 -6.64 0.53 3.13
C PHE A 140 -8.16 0.46 2.99
N ASP A 141 -8.88 0.79 4.06
CA ASP A 141 -10.33 0.92 4.02
C ASP A 141 -10.71 2.39 3.75
N PRO A 142 -11.31 2.69 2.58
CA PRO A 142 -11.72 4.05 2.23
C PRO A 142 -12.80 4.62 3.16
N SER A 143 -13.58 3.75 3.83
CA SER A 143 -14.67 4.18 4.71
C SER A 143 -14.15 4.77 6.02
N THR A 144 -13.10 4.18 6.56
CA THR A 144 -12.47 4.60 7.82
C THR A 144 -11.19 5.42 7.64
N GLN A 145 -10.70 5.55 6.40
CA GLN A 145 -9.41 6.19 6.05
C GLN A 145 -8.23 5.63 6.84
N LYS A 146 -8.27 4.33 7.13
CA LYS A 146 -7.26 3.63 7.93
C LYS A 146 -6.83 2.35 7.23
N TYR A 147 -5.63 1.91 7.56
CA TYR A 147 -5.19 0.56 7.26
C TYR A 147 -5.77 -0.40 8.30
N LEU A 148 -6.48 -1.42 7.83
CA LEU A 148 -7.04 -2.48 8.64
C LEU A 148 -6.22 -3.75 8.42
N ASP A 149 -5.83 -4.36 9.53
CA ASP A 149 -5.17 -5.67 9.52
C ASP A 149 -6.16 -6.74 9.08
N ASP A 150 -5.69 -7.63 8.22
CA ASP A 150 -6.42 -8.79 7.74
C ASP A 150 -5.46 -9.95 7.51
N TYR A 151 -6.02 -11.12 7.21
CA TYR A 151 -5.25 -12.33 6.99
C TYR A 151 -5.73 -13.13 5.79
N GLY A 152 -4.93 -14.10 5.38
CA GLY A 152 -5.22 -15.02 4.30
C GLY A 152 -4.41 -16.29 4.43
N ALA A 153 -4.61 -17.19 3.48
CA ALA A 153 -3.86 -18.41 3.33
C ALA A 153 -3.18 -18.45 1.96
N MET A 154 -1.89 -18.78 1.95
CA MET A 154 -1.12 -19.08 0.75
C MET A 154 -0.91 -20.59 0.68
N ILE A 155 -1.46 -21.20 -0.36
CA ILE A 155 -1.32 -22.63 -0.65
C ILE A 155 -0.36 -22.79 -1.82
N VAL A 156 0.72 -23.53 -1.59
CA VAL A 156 1.66 -23.99 -2.60
C VAL A 156 1.32 -25.45 -2.90
N TYR A 157 1.08 -25.78 -4.17
CA TYR A 157 0.66 -27.12 -4.58
C TYR A 157 1.23 -27.47 -5.96
N GLU A 158 1.31 -28.77 -6.24
CA GLU A 158 1.60 -29.31 -7.55
C GLU A 158 0.29 -29.54 -8.30
N ARG A 159 0.21 -29.04 -9.53
CA ARG A 159 -0.96 -29.19 -10.39
C ARG A 159 -1.01 -30.59 -11.00
#